data_AF-A0A0E3LEB1-F1
#
_entry.id   AF-A0A0E3LEB1-F1
#
_cell.length_a   1.000
_cell.length_b   1.000
_cell.length_c   1.000
_cell.angle_alpha   90.00
_cell.angle_beta   90.00
_cell.angle_gamma   90.00
#
_symmetry.space_group_name_H-M   'P 1'
#
loop_
_entity.id
_entity.type
_entity.pdbx_description
1 polymer ?
#
loop_
_entity_poly.entity_id
_entity_poly.type
_entity_poly.pdbx_seq_one_letter_code
_entity_poly.pdbx_strand_id
1 'polypeptide(L)'
;MYNCYVEVQTNTGVRVDNCANIEVDHNTFTGSAGSGWCCVELENTLTNVNVHHNIMHDYKGSSSSAGIGNWNAKGSISVHDNVMWNVSPYVEVGSGTNTLGPSDHSVENWVAKGYGYGSLESVSSSQDTTVDSTSETATQTAISATATTETEVATTNDQTTVSETAVTETVPEQVIETDNTSSTEENATGIIIDNRLREASPDVVYQDKVYIDIGGRPGVGRYRDLIQFDLSEYDDAENITNATLSLYWYYPDGIERPEDAIVEIYRPAAAWSPENVTWNSRDTGVLWTQPGGDWFDMNNTSQGDAPYATITLNGSDIPDNRYYELNVTELVKKYVSGEYENTGFLIKTRYENADYVAFYSSDIEDKDKRPILNIEEKAVA
;
A
#
# COMPACT_ATOMS: atom_id res chain seq x y z
N MET A 1 -22.26 -12.66 3.35
CA MET A 1 -21.52 -11.45 2.98
C MET A 1 -22.35 -10.74 1.95
N TYR A 2 -22.82 -9.54 2.28
CA TYR A 2 -23.83 -8.82 1.52
C TYR A 2 -23.27 -7.48 1.06
N ASN A 3 -23.53 -7.11 -0.20
CA ASN A 3 -23.35 -5.76 -0.71
C ASN A 3 -21.97 -5.14 -0.39
N CYS A 4 -20.89 -5.87 -0.71
CA CYS A 4 -19.51 -5.42 -0.57
C CYS A 4 -18.80 -5.34 -1.93
N TYR A 5 -17.89 -4.38 -2.09
CA TYR A 5 -16.83 -4.44 -3.11
C TYR A 5 -15.64 -5.21 -2.54
N VAL A 6 -15.14 -6.20 -3.27
CA VAL A 6 -14.10 -7.13 -2.81
C VAL A 6 -13.01 -7.22 -3.87
N GLU A 7 -11.81 -6.75 -3.54
CA GLU A 7 -10.65 -6.87 -4.42
C GLU A 7 -9.69 -7.95 -3.92
N VAL A 8 -9.65 -9.08 -4.64
CA VAL A 8 -8.92 -10.28 -4.25
C VAL A 8 -7.41 -10.05 -4.36
N GLN A 9 -6.69 -10.11 -3.25
CA GLN A 9 -5.24 -9.82 -3.19
C GLN A 9 -4.35 -11.04 -3.06
N THR A 10 -4.70 -11.94 -2.15
CA THR A 10 -3.92 -13.14 -1.84
C THR A 10 -4.88 -14.29 -1.59
N ASN A 11 -4.53 -15.47 -2.07
CA ASN A 11 -5.29 -16.71 -1.96
C ASN A 11 -6.75 -16.67 -2.48
N THR A 12 -7.71 -16.08 -1.77
CA THR A 12 -9.12 -15.98 -2.20
C THR A 12 -9.77 -14.70 -1.69
N GLY A 13 -10.85 -14.25 -2.33
CA GLY A 13 -11.65 -13.13 -1.85
C GLY A 13 -12.47 -13.48 -0.62
N VAL A 14 -13.19 -14.59 -0.67
CA VAL A 14 -14.02 -15.11 0.42
C VAL A 14 -13.84 -16.62 0.51
N ARG A 15 -13.44 -17.12 1.69
CA ARG A 15 -13.42 -18.55 2.01
C ARG A 15 -14.65 -18.94 2.81
N VAL A 16 -15.36 -19.97 2.35
CA VAL A 16 -16.42 -20.65 3.11
C VAL A 16 -15.97 -22.09 3.38
N ASP A 17 -15.38 -22.32 4.56
CA ASP A 17 -14.89 -23.63 5.00
C ASP A 17 -15.80 -24.25 6.08
N ASN A 18 -16.25 -25.48 5.84
CA ASN A 18 -16.94 -26.34 6.82
C ASN A 18 -18.14 -25.66 7.56
N CYS A 19 -18.84 -24.76 6.87
CA CYS A 19 -19.92 -23.92 7.40
C CYS A 19 -21.32 -24.34 6.92
N ALA A 20 -22.35 -23.79 7.57
CA ALA A 20 -23.75 -23.98 7.19
C ALA A 20 -24.54 -22.67 7.19
N ASN A 21 -25.57 -22.58 6.34
CA ASN A 21 -26.45 -21.41 6.17
C ASN A 21 -25.67 -20.13 5.84
N ILE A 22 -24.81 -20.21 4.83
CA ILE A 22 -23.98 -19.08 4.38
C ILE A 22 -24.53 -18.52 3.09
N GLU A 23 -24.67 -17.20 3.05
CA GLU A 23 -25.10 -16.44 1.88
C GLU A 23 -23.95 -15.50 1.48
N VAL A 24 -23.59 -15.49 0.20
CA VAL A 24 -22.63 -14.56 -0.39
C VAL A 24 -23.33 -13.91 -1.57
N ASP A 25 -23.80 -12.67 -1.38
CA ASP A 25 -24.72 -12.06 -2.32
C ASP A 25 -24.57 -10.55 -2.52
N HIS A 26 -24.97 -10.10 -3.71
CA HIS A 26 -24.87 -8.70 -4.14
C HIS A 26 -23.46 -8.08 -3.99
N ASN A 27 -22.39 -8.87 -4.03
CA ASN A 27 -21.01 -8.37 -3.95
C ASN A 27 -20.40 -8.20 -5.34
N THR A 28 -19.48 -7.25 -5.50
CA THR A 28 -18.64 -7.14 -6.70
C THR A 28 -17.23 -7.61 -6.37
N PHE A 29 -16.82 -8.73 -6.96
CA PHE A 29 -15.47 -9.27 -6.87
C PHE A 29 -14.65 -8.91 -8.10
N THR A 30 -13.42 -8.44 -7.88
CA THR A 30 -12.39 -8.33 -8.91
C THR A 30 -11.01 -8.60 -8.30
N GLY A 31 -9.93 -8.49 -9.05
CA GLY A 31 -8.58 -8.53 -8.47
C GLY A 31 -7.47 -8.47 -9.51
N SER A 32 -6.28 -8.09 -9.05
CA SER A 32 -5.15 -7.72 -9.91
C SER A 32 -4.49 -8.94 -10.58
N ALA A 33 -3.67 -8.70 -11.60
CA ALA A 33 -2.87 -9.77 -12.21
C ALA A 33 -1.87 -10.37 -11.20
N GLY A 34 -1.85 -11.69 -11.06
CA GLY A 34 -1.03 -12.43 -10.11
C GLY A 34 -1.63 -12.60 -8.71
N SER A 35 -2.85 -12.11 -8.43
CA SER A 35 -3.45 -12.12 -7.09
C SER A 35 -4.26 -13.39 -6.78
N GLY A 36 -3.77 -14.28 -5.91
CA GLY A 36 -4.55 -15.43 -5.40
C GLY A 36 -4.92 -16.55 -6.41
N TRP A 37 -6.05 -17.22 -6.13
CA TRP A 37 -6.59 -18.40 -6.82
C TRP A 37 -8.07 -18.25 -7.26
N CYS A 38 -8.98 -17.71 -6.44
CA CYS A 38 -10.39 -17.53 -6.81
C CYS A 38 -11.10 -16.35 -6.12
N CYS A 39 -12.24 -15.89 -6.65
CA CYS A 39 -13.07 -14.87 -6.00
C CYS A 39 -13.78 -15.40 -4.75
N VAL A 40 -14.42 -16.58 -4.84
CA VAL A 40 -15.04 -17.27 -3.71
C VAL A 40 -14.57 -18.71 -3.66
N GLU A 41 -13.86 -19.06 -2.59
CA GLU A 41 -13.43 -20.42 -2.27
C GLU A 41 -14.50 -21.13 -1.45
N LEU A 42 -14.94 -22.29 -1.93
CA LEU A 42 -15.79 -23.20 -1.19
C LEU A 42 -14.95 -24.40 -0.75
N GLU A 43 -14.94 -24.68 0.55
CA GLU A 43 -14.03 -25.63 1.18
C GLU A 43 -14.75 -26.64 2.12
N ASN A 44 -14.34 -27.91 2.05
CA ASN A 44 -14.81 -29.01 2.91
C ASN A 44 -16.34 -29.21 2.95
N THR A 45 -16.96 -29.41 4.12
CA THR A 45 -18.35 -29.89 4.23
C THR A 45 -19.33 -28.73 4.42
N LEU A 46 -20.10 -28.42 3.38
CA LEU A 46 -20.97 -27.25 3.32
C LEU A 46 -22.46 -27.62 3.30
N THR A 47 -23.28 -26.92 4.09
CA THR A 47 -24.73 -27.19 4.19
C THR A 47 -25.53 -25.92 4.00
N ASN A 48 -26.36 -25.85 2.94
CA ASN A 48 -27.15 -24.65 2.61
C ASN A 48 -26.24 -23.42 2.44
N VAL A 49 -25.29 -23.52 1.51
CA VAL A 49 -24.44 -22.38 1.09
C VAL A 49 -24.94 -21.90 -0.27
N ASN A 50 -25.30 -20.61 -0.34
CA ASN A 50 -25.83 -19.98 -1.55
C ASN A 50 -24.93 -18.80 -1.95
N VAL A 51 -24.53 -18.76 -3.22
CA VAL A 51 -23.73 -17.68 -3.81
C VAL A 51 -24.50 -17.13 -5.01
N HIS A 52 -25.04 -15.91 -4.91
CA HIS A 52 -25.91 -15.35 -5.94
C HIS A 52 -25.95 -13.83 -6.03
N HIS A 53 -26.40 -13.30 -7.15
CA HIS A 53 -26.48 -11.86 -7.42
C HIS A 53 -25.12 -11.13 -7.33
N ASN A 54 -24.00 -11.85 -7.36
CA ASN A 54 -22.67 -11.24 -7.37
C ASN A 54 -22.21 -10.92 -8.80
N ILE A 55 -21.32 -9.93 -8.92
CA ILE A 55 -20.48 -9.72 -10.10
C ILE A 55 -19.09 -10.29 -9.76
N MET A 56 -18.49 -11.10 -10.64
CA MET A 56 -17.11 -11.59 -10.49
C MET A 56 -16.33 -11.36 -11.78
N HIS A 57 -15.44 -10.38 -11.80
CA HIS A 57 -14.92 -9.87 -13.05
C HIS A 57 -13.43 -9.50 -13.07
N ASP A 58 -12.81 -9.65 -14.24
CA ASP A 58 -11.45 -9.19 -14.57
C ASP A 58 -10.31 -9.70 -13.65
N TYR A 59 -10.66 -10.66 -12.79
CA TYR A 59 -9.79 -11.30 -11.81
C TYR A 59 -8.79 -12.25 -12.49
N LYS A 60 -7.50 -12.08 -12.19
CA LYS A 60 -6.39 -12.81 -12.83
C LYS A 60 -5.39 -13.36 -11.82
N GLY A 61 -5.79 -14.35 -11.02
CA GLY A 61 -4.93 -14.92 -9.99
C GLY A 61 -3.69 -15.67 -10.52
N SER A 62 -2.72 -15.88 -9.63
CA SER A 62 -1.41 -16.47 -9.93
C SER A 62 -1.42 -17.99 -10.11
N SER A 63 -2.42 -18.67 -9.55
CA SER A 63 -2.53 -20.15 -9.59
C SER A 63 -3.81 -20.65 -10.26
N SER A 64 -4.88 -19.85 -10.19
CA SER A 64 -6.09 -19.93 -11.02
C SER A 64 -6.69 -18.53 -11.07
N SER A 65 -7.71 -18.33 -11.91
CA SER A 65 -8.45 -17.08 -12.01
C SER A 65 -9.94 -17.35 -11.75
N ALA A 66 -10.28 -18.29 -10.87
CA ALA A 66 -11.63 -18.83 -10.81
C ALA A 66 -12.64 -17.84 -10.21
N GLY A 67 -13.88 -17.87 -10.70
CA GLY A 67 -15.00 -17.19 -10.02
C GLY A 67 -15.32 -17.91 -8.71
N ILE A 68 -15.78 -19.15 -8.81
CA ILE A 68 -15.93 -20.07 -7.66
C ILE A 68 -14.84 -21.14 -7.70
N GLY A 69 -13.96 -21.17 -6.71
CA GLY A 69 -12.96 -22.22 -6.50
C GLY A 69 -13.47 -23.37 -5.62
N ASN A 70 -12.98 -24.58 -5.86
CA ASN A 70 -13.34 -25.79 -5.11
C ASN A 70 -12.14 -26.43 -4.38
N TRP A 71 -12.14 -26.38 -3.05
CA TRP A 71 -11.18 -27.14 -2.24
C TRP A 71 -11.89 -28.23 -1.43
N ASN A 72 -12.04 -29.43 -2.00
CA ASN A 72 -12.69 -30.60 -1.35
C ASN A 72 -14.16 -30.33 -0.90
N ALA A 73 -14.83 -29.39 -1.58
CA ALA A 73 -16.19 -28.95 -1.25
C ALA A 73 -17.22 -30.04 -1.53
N LYS A 74 -18.15 -30.24 -0.59
CA LYS A 74 -19.22 -31.25 -0.67
C LYS A 74 -20.41 -30.88 0.19
N GLY A 75 -21.60 -31.34 -0.20
CA GLY A 75 -22.86 -31.10 0.50
C GLY A 75 -23.83 -30.26 -0.33
N SER A 76 -24.53 -29.33 0.31
CA SER A 76 -25.59 -28.53 -0.33
C SER A 76 -25.07 -27.12 -0.67
N ILE A 77 -24.71 -26.94 -1.94
CA ILE A 77 -24.07 -25.74 -2.48
C ILE A 77 -24.84 -25.27 -3.73
N SER A 78 -25.37 -24.05 -3.67
CA SER A 78 -26.07 -23.37 -4.77
C SER A 78 -25.21 -22.21 -5.28
N VAL A 79 -24.99 -22.15 -6.59
CA VAL A 79 -24.28 -21.05 -7.28
C VAL A 79 -25.12 -20.66 -8.48
N HIS A 80 -25.92 -19.61 -8.35
CA HIS A 80 -26.89 -19.17 -9.34
C HIS A 80 -26.95 -17.65 -9.41
N ASP A 81 -27.46 -17.09 -10.50
CA ASP A 81 -27.68 -15.66 -10.68
C ASP A 81 -26.43 -14.80 -10.40
N ASN A 82 -25.23 -15.31 -10.68
CA ASN A 82 -24.01 -14.49 -10.70
C ASN A 82 -23.69 -14.07 -12.13
N VAL A 83 -23.03 -12.91 -12.28
CA VAL A 83 -22.52 -12.41 -13.55
C VAL A 83 -21.00 -12.48 -13.53
N MET A 84 -20.39 -13.13 -14.52
CA MET A 84 -18.94 -13.36 -14.52
C MET A 84 -18.32 -13.13 -15.90
N TRP A 85 -17.22 -12.38 -15.98
CA TRP A 85 -16.43 -12.19 -17.21
C TRP A 85 -14.94 -12.03 -16.91
N ASN A 86 -14.08 -12.43 -17.85
CA ASN A 86 -12.62 -12.37 -17.69
C ASN A 86 -12.08 -13.06 -16.41
N VAL A 87 -12.82 -14.05 -15.91
CA VAL A 87 -12.42 -15.01 -14.86
C VAL A 87 -12.48 -16.42 -15.45
N SER A 88 -11.61 -17.33 -15.02
CA SER A 88 -11.55 -18.70 -15.54
C SER A 88 -10.87 -19.67 -14.57
N PRO A 89 -11.47 -20.84 -14.29
CA PRO A 89 -12.83 -21.26 -14.65
C PRO A 89 -13.91 -20.44 -13.94
N TYR A 90 -15.09 -20.30 -14.55
CA TYR A 90 -16.18 -19.53 -13.93
C TYR A 90 -16.67 -20.14 -12.61
N VAL A 91 -17.00 -21.44 -12.61
CA VAL A 91 -17.55 -22.15 -11.45
C VAL A 91 -16.96 -23.57 -11.40
N GLU A 92 -16.23 -23.90 -10.34
CA GLU A 92 -15.66 -25.25 -10.13
C GLU A 92 -16.57 -26.18 -9.30
N VAL A 93 -17.49 -25.63 -8.50
CA VAL A 93 -18.43 -26.40 -7.66
C VAL A 93 -19.71 -25.62 -7.38
N GLY A 94 -20.79 -26.35 -7.09
CA GLY A 94 -22.13 -25.80 -6.85
C GLY A 94 -23.09 -26.12 -8.00
N SER A 95 -24.36 -25.75 -7.83
CA SER A 95 -25.40 -25.97 -8.83
C SER A 95 -26.28 -24.72 -9.02
N GLY A 96 -26.68 -24.46 -10.27
CA GLY A 96 -27.47 -23.28 -10.63
C GLY A 96 -27.15 -22.77 -12.05
N THR A 97 -27.82 -21.69 -12.45
CA THR A 97 -27.62 -21.02 -13.74
C THR A 97 -26.98 -19.66 -13.48
N ASN A 98 -25.96 -19.29 -14.26
CA ASN A 98 -25.22 -18.03 -14.11
C ASN A 98 -25.02 -17.36 -15.47
N THR A 99 -24.81 -16.04 -15.49
CA THR A 99 -24.47 -15.28 -16.69
C THR A 99 -22.96 -15.28 -16.88
N LEU A 100 -22.46 -16.16 -17.73
CA LEU A 100 -21.01 -16.38 -17.93
C LEU A 100 -20.56 -15.81 -19.28
N GLY A 101 -19.53 -14.97 -19.27
CA GLY A 101 -19.00 -14.28 -20.45
C GLY A 101 -20.01 -13.42 -21.22
N PRO A 102 -20.82 -12.56 -20.57
CA PRO A 102 -21.70 -11.63 -21.27
C PRO A 102 -20.91 -10.65 -22.14
N SER A 103 -21.49 -10.13 -23.23
CA SER A 103 -20.86 -9.08 -24.04
C SER A 103 -20.86 -7.69 -23.39
N ASP A 104 -21.62 -7.51 -22.30
CA ASP A 104 -21.70 -6.29 -21.49
C ASP A 104 -20.79 -6.46 -20.28
N HIS A 105 -19.64 -5.80 -20.28
CA HIS A 105 -18.65 -5.81 -19.19
C HIS A 105 -18.73 -4.54 -18.31
N SER A 106 -19.80 -3.75 -18.40
CA SER A 106 -19.98 -2.59 -17.51
C SER A 106 -20.55 -3.03 -16.16
N VAL A 107 -19.77 -2.86 -15.09
CA VAL A 107 -20.22 -3.11 -13.71
C VAL A 107 -21.47 -2.28 -13.40
N GLU A 108 -21.49 -0.99 -13.77
CA GLU A 108 -22.64 -0.09 -13.56
C GLU A 108 -23.92 -0.62 -14.24
N ASN A 109 -23.82 -1.18 -15.44
CA ASN A 109 -24.97 -1.77 -16.14
C ASN A 109 -25.53 -3.00 -15.41
N TRP A 110 -24.69 -3.78 -14.73
CA TRP A 110 -25.13 -4.96 -13.96
C TRP A 110 -25.64 -4.58 -12.56
N VAL A 111 -25.05 -3.58 -11.93
CA VAL A 111 -25.57 -2.95 -10.70
C VAL A 111 -26.97 -2.40 -10.92
N ALA A 112 -27.21 -1.71 -12.04
CA ALA A 112 -28.54 -1.24 -12.43
C ALA A 112 -29.57 -2.37 -12.74
N LYS A 113 -29.11 -3.62 -12.92
CA LYS A 113 -29.96 -4.81 -13.11
C LYS A 113 -30.14 -5.64 -11.84
N GLY A 114 -29.60 -5.21 -10.69
CA GLY A 114 -29.71 -5.91 -9.41
C GLY A 114 -28.56 -6.88 -9.08
N TYR A 115 -27.35 -6.66 -9.62
CA TYR A 115 -26.19 -7.52 -9.35
C TYR A 115 -25.01 -6.71 -8.78
N GLY A 116 -24.33 -7.24 -7.78
CA GLY A 116 -23.09 -6.70 -7.25
C GLY A 116 -23.25 -5.43 -6.39
N TYR A 117 -22.10 -4.90 -5.97
CA TYR A 117 -22.00 -3.83 -4.99
C TYR A 117 -22.75 -2.56 -5.41
N GLY A 118 -23.52 -2.00 -4.48
CA GLY A 118 -24.34 -0.81 -4.70
C GLY A 118 -25.68 -1.09 -5.38
N SER A 119 -25.97 -2.34 -5.76
CA SER A 119 -27.31 -2.69 -6.23
C SER A 119 -28.29 -2.63 -5.05
N LEU A 120 -29.24 -1.70 -5.13
CA LEU A 120 -30.37 -1.68 -4.21
C LEU A 120 -31.31 -2.80 -4.63
N GLU A 121 -31.79 -3.61 -3.68
CA GLU A 121 -32.88 -4.54 -3.94
C GLU A 121 -34.02 -3.80 -4.64
N SER A 122 -34.29 -4.15 -5.89
CA SER A 122 -35.57 -3.79 -6.48
C SER A 122 -36.60 -4.56 -5.69
N VAL A 123 -37.39 -3.86 -4.85
CA VAL A 123 -38.53 -4.43 -4.12
C VAL A 123 -39.64 -4.75 -5.13
N SER A 124 -39.37 -5.75 -5.96
CA SER A 124 -40.26 -6.29 -6.99
C SER A 124 -41.13 -7.33 -6.32
N SER A 125 -42.28 -6.86 -5.87
CA SER A 125 -43.34 -7.67 -5.29
C SER A 125 -43.70 -8.89 -6.16
N SER A 126 -43.28 -10.08 -5.73
CA SER A 126 -44.13 -11.28 -5.83
C SER A 126 -44.77 -11.49 -4.46
N GLN A 127 -46.01 -11.03 -4.36
CA GLN A 127 -46.86 -11.27 -3.22
C GLN A 127 -47.21 -12.77 -3.18
N ASP A 128 -46.67 -13.52 -2.22
CA ASP A 128 -47.44 -14.59 -1.59
C ASP A 128 -47.56 -14.30 -0.09
N THR A 129 -48.80 -14.23 0.35
CA THR A 129 -49.17 -13.83 1.71
C THR A 129 -49.20 -15.03 2.63
N THR A 130 -48.24 -15.11 3.56
CA THR A 130 -48.53 -15.60 4.91
C THR A 130 -48.00 -14.62 5.94
N VAL A 131 -48.92 -14.20 6.81
CA VAL A 131 -48.66 -13.32 7.94
C VAL A 131 -48.17 -14.17 9.10
N ASP A 132 -47.03 -13.82 9.69
CA ASP A 132 -46.94 -13.79 11.14
C ASP A 132 -46.14 -12.56 11.60
N SER A 133 -46.46 -12.04 12.78
CA SER A 133 -46.04 -10.73 13.25
C SER A 133 -45.48 -10.81 14.67
N THR A 134 -44.15 -10.85 14.78
CA THR A 134 -43.45 -10.61 16.05
C THR A 134 -42.33 -9.60 15.86
N SER A 135 -42.59 -8.38 16.33
CA SER A 135 -41.60 -7.33 16.53
C SER A 135 -40.72 -7.68 17.74
N GLU A 136 -39.41 -7.78 17.56
CA GLU A 136 -38.45 -7.59 18.64
C GLU A 136 -37.32 -6.65 18.22
N THR A 137 -37.05 -5.67 19.06
CA THR A 137 -35.99 -4.67 18.91
C THR A 137 -34.81 -5.10 19.77
N ALA A 138 -33.62 -5.27 19.20
CA ALA A 138 -32.42 -5.63 19.96
C ALA A 138 -31.15 -4.89 19.49
N THR A 139 -30.85 -3.81 20.22
CA THR A 139 -29.52 -3.29 20.57
C THR A 139 -28.26 -3.85 19.87
N GLN A 140 -27.61 -2.94 19.15
CA GLN A 140 -26.19 -2.97 18.78
C GLN A 140 -25.30 -3.26 20.00
N THR A 141 -24.44 -4.28 19.91
CA THR A 141 -23.39 -4.58 20.89
C THR A 141 -22.04 -4.68 20.18
N ALA A 142 -21.10 -3.80 20.54
CA ALA A 142 -19.74 -3.87 20.05
C ALA A 142 -18.99 -5.04 20.71
N ILE A 143 -18.18 -5.76 19.94
CA ILE A 143 -17.29 -6.80 20.45
C ILE A 143 -15.86 -6.45 20.02
N SER A 144 -15.03 -6.07 20.98
CA SER A 144 -13.59 -5.88 20.76
C SER A 144 -12.93 -7.25 20.52
N ALA A 145 -12.19 -7.39 19.43
CA ALA A 145 -11.36 -8.57 19.18
C ALA A 145 -9.99 -8.38 19.86
N THR A 146 -9.66 -9.26 20.80
CA THR A 146 -8.37 -9.29 21.49
C THR A 146 -7.27 -9.81 20.55
N ALA A 147 -6.12 -9.15 20.51
CA ALA A 147 -4.98 -9.60 19.71
C ALA A 147 -4.40 -10.92 20.24
N THR A 148 -4.13 -11.86 19.33
CA THR A 148 -3.30 -13.04 19.57
C THR A 148 -2.02 -12.95 18.75
N THR A 149 -0.89 -13.00 19.44
CA THR A 149 0.46 -12.98 18.87
C THR A 149 0.76 -14.30 18.14
N GLU A 150 1.05 -14.24 16.84
CA GLU A 150 1.68 -15.35 16.13
C GLU A 150 3.21 -15.29 16.31
N THR A 151 3.83 -16.45 16.48
CA THR A 151 5.28 -16.58 16.71
C THR A 151 5.95 -17.00 15.42
N GLU A 152 6.85 -16.17 14.90
CA GLU A 152 7.59 -16.44 13.68
C GLU A 152 8.64 -17.55 13.89
N VAL A 153 8.64 -18.57 13.04
CA VAL A 153 9.56 -19.72 13.13
C VAL A 153 10.65 -19.58 12.07
N ALA A 154 11.83 -19.13 12.50
CA ALA A 154 13.02 -19.10 11.64
C ALA A 154 13.53 -20.52 11.34
N THR A 155 13.65 -20.87 10.06
CA THR A 155 14.29 -22.12 9.62
C THR A 155 15.76 -21.90 9.31
N THR A 156 16.64 -22.32 10.23
CA THR A 156 18.09 -22.44 9.99
C THR A 156 18.39 -23.64 9.08
N ASN A 157 19.34 -23.47 8.14
CA ASN A 157 20.04 -24.59 7.52
C ASN A 157 21.55 -24.29 7.53
N ASP A 158 22.34 -25.28 7.91
CA ASP A 158 23.71 -25.10 8.37
C ASP A 158 24.74 -25.79 7.44
N GLN A 159 25.95 -25.23 7.43
CA GLN A 159 27.23 -25.79 6.98
C GLN A 159 27.41 -26.40 5.56
N THR A 160 28.43 -25.86 4.88
CA THR A 160 29.56 -26.69 4.44
C THR A 160 30.89 -25.95 4.60
N THR A 161 31.79 -26.52 5.40
CA THR A 161 33.15 -26.01 5.69
C THR A 161 34.20 -26.60 4.74
N VAL A 162 35.14 -25.77 4.28
CA VAL A 162 36.53 -26.16 4.00
C VAL A 162 37.44 -25.02 4.47
N SER A 163 38.60 -25.34 5.05
CA SER A 163 39.53 -24.39 5.68
C SER A 163 40.93 -24.39 5.02
N GLU A 164 41.85 -23.59 5.59
CA GLU A 164 43.30 -23.48 5.30
C GLU A 164 43.70 -22.54 4.13
N THR A 165 44.70 -21.63 4.26
CA THR A 165 45.58 -21.24 5.39
C THR A 165 46.06 -19.78 5.19
N ALA A 166 46.43 -19.08 6.28
CA ALA A 166 46.89 -17.69 6.28
C ALA A 166 48.40 -17.50 6.01
N VAL A 167 48.78 -16.33 5.47
CA VAL A 167 50.12 -15.72 5.62
C VAL A 167 49.96 -14.19 5.73
N THR A 168 50.73 -13.56 6.62
CA THR A 168 50.79 -12.12 6.88
C THR A 168 52.17 -11.58 6.51
N GLU A 169 52.30 -10.41 5.88
CA GLU A 169 53.40 -9.45 6.13
C GLU A 169 53.21 -8.06 5.48
N THR A 170 54.08 -7.11 5.83
CA THR A 170 54.01 -5.65 5.54
C THR A 170 55.35 -5.16 4.94
N VAL A 171 55.66 -3.89 4.61
CA VAL A 171 55.28 -2.53 5.08
C VAL A 171 55.30 -1.52 3.88
N PRO A 172 55.18 -0.16 4.01
CA PRO A 172 54.59 0.71 2.98
C PRO A 172 55.62 1.51 2.14
N GLU A 173 55.15 2.27 1.15
CA GLU A 173 55.87 3.46 0.65
C GLU A 173 54.92 4.57 0.15
N GLN A 174 55.29 5.84 0.37
CA GLN A 174 54.49 7.04 0.04
C GLN A 174 54.87 7.62 -1.34
N VAL A 175 53.91 8.26 -2.02
CA VAL A 175 54.16 9.36 -2.97
C VAL A 175 53.12 10.47 -2.70
N ILE A 176 53.49 11.72 -3.02
CA ILE A 176 52.98 12.98 -2.44
C ILE A 176 52.25 13.85 -3.49
N GLU A 177 51.24 14.62 -3.05
CA GLU A 177 50.60 15.80 -3.69
C GLU A 177 49.83 15.58 -5.03
N THR A 178 48.78 16.34 -5.38
CA THR A 178 47.99 17.44 -4.75
C THR A 178 46.62 17.48 -5.43
N ASP A 179 45.51 17.74 -4.72
CA ASP A 179 44.73 18.99 -4.89
C ASP A 179 43.50 19.07 -3.96
N ASN A 180 43.19 20.30 -3.53
CA ASN A 180 42.02 20.77 -2.77
C ASN A 180 40.96 19.74 -2.31
N THR A 181 41.10 19.22 -1.09
CA THR A 181 39.95 18.83 -0.28
C THR A 181 39.23 20.09 0.22
N SER A 182 38.22 20.52 -0.54
CA SER A 182 37.16 21.37 0.03
C SER A 182 36.46 20.54 1.10
N SER A 183 36.57 20.93 2.37
CA SER A 183 35.84 20.32 3.47
C SER A 183 34.38 20.77 3.41
N THR A 184 33.59 20.07 2.60
CA THR A 184 32.14 19.98 2.82
C THR A 184 31.95 19.23 4.14
N GLU A 185 31.57 19.95 5.20
CA GLU A 185 31.10 19.30 6.42
C GLU A 185 29.78 18.59 6.08
N GLU A 186 29.79 17.25 6.11
CA GLU A 186 28.58 16.43 6.00
C GLU A 186 27.76 16.58 7.29
N ASN A 187 27.06 17.70 7.43
CA ASN A 187 26.03 17.87 8.44
C ASN A 187 24.77 17.13 7.96
N ALA A 188 24.78 15.81 8.20
CA ALA A 188 23.62 14.96 8.01
C ALA A 188 22.58 15.29 9.10
N THR A 189 21.51 15.98 8.70
CA THR A 189 20.44 16.35 9.62
C THR A 189 19.75 15.11 10.20
N GLY A 190 19.43 15.16 11.50
CA GLY A 190 18.74 14.06 12.16
C GLY A 190 17.30 13.93 11.67
N ILE A 191 16.89 12.74 11.24
CA ILE A 191 15.46 12.42 11.09
C ILE A 191 14.82 12.58 12.47
N ILE A 192 13.75 13.36 12.55
CA ILE A 192 12.88 13.42 13.74
C ILE A 192 11.95 12.20 13.71
N ILE A 193 11.26 12.01 12.58
CA ILE A 193 10.16 11.05 12.39
C ILE A 193 9.96 10.72 10.91
N ASP A 194 9.49 9.49 10.65
CA ASP A 194 8.78 9.15 9.42
C ASP A 194 7.46 8.39 9.75
N ASN A 195 6.55 8.26 8.78
CA ASN A 195 5.28 7.57 8.97
C ASN A 195 4.57 7.22 7.65
N ARG A 196 4.26 5.94 7.51
CA ARG A 196 3.56 5.40 6.34
C ARG A 196 2.05 5.63 6.39
N LEU A 197 1.51 6.26 5.35
CA LEU A 197 0.07 6.33 5.07
C LEU A 197 -0.34 5.19 4.12
N ARG A 198 -1.39 4.42 4.47
CA ARG A 198 -1.85 3.28 3.67
C ARG A 198 -3.36 3.24 3.50
N GLU A 199 -3.82 3.30 2.25
CA GLU A 199 -5.24 3.36 1.90
C GLU A 199 -6.07 2.15 2.39
N ALA A 200 -5.57 0.92 2.22
CA ALA A 200 -6.28 -0.29 2.67
C ALA A 200 -6.23 -0.55 4.18
N SER A 201 -5.73 0.39 5.00
CA SER A 201 -5.85 0.36 6.45
C SER A 201 -5.91 1.79 6.98
N PRO A 202 -6.99 2.52 6.64
CA PRO A 202 -6.91 3.95 6.56
C PRO A 202 -6.92 4.66 7.92
N ASP A 203 -7.25 3.94 8.99
CA ASP A 203 -7.27 4.38 10.38
C ASP A 203 -6.16 3.72 11.22
N VAL A 204 -5.17 3.09 10.59
CA VAL A 204 -4.03 2.45 11.28
C VAL A 204 -2.79 3.35 11.21
N VAL A 205 -2.17 3.57 12.36
CA VAL A 205 -0.89 4.28 12.50
C VAL A 205 0.25 3.31 12.20
N TYR A 206 1.27 3.76 11.46
CA TYR A 206 2.39 2.92 11.01
C TYR A 206 3.76 3.51 11.38
N GLN A 207 3.85 4.13 12.55
CA GLN A 207 5.06 4.76 13.08
C GLN A 207 6.27 3.81 13.14
N ASP A 208 6.12 2.63 13.75
CA ASP A 208 7.24 1.72 13.98
C ASP A 208 7.42 0.74 12.80
N LYS A 209 7.79 1.23 11.61
CA LYS A 209 7.93 0.42 10.39
C LYS A 209 9.22 0.75 9.66
N VAL A 210 10.04 -0.29 9.43
CA VAL A 210 11.37 -0.23 8.81
C VAL A 210 11.40 0.20 7.32
N TYR A 211 10.26 0.59 6.73
CA TYR A 211 10.11 0.89 5.31
C TYR A 211 9.29 2.15 5.05
N ILE A 212 9.81 3.01 4.17
CA ILE A 212 9.10 4.11 3.52
C ILE A 212 8.45 3.53 2.25
N ASP A 213 7.14 3.30 2.32
CA ASP A 213 6.33 2.69 1.28
C ASP A 213 5.61 3.77 0.47
N ILE A 214 5.76 3.79 -0.86
CA ILE A 214 5.06 4.77 -1.71
C ILE A 214 4.50 4.16 -3.00
N GLY A 215 3.46 4.82 -3.51
CA GLY A 215 2.82 4.51 -4.78
C GLY A 215 1.69 3.50 -4.70
N GLY A 216 1.19 3.08 -5.86
CA GLY A 216 0.05 2.20 -5.96
C GLY A 216 0.46 0.76 -6.11
N ARG A 217 0.03 -0.08 -5.17
CA ARG A 217 0.05 -1.52 -5.38
C ARG A 217 -1.35 -1.95 -5.84
N PRO A 218 -1.52 -2.42 -7.09
CA PRO A 218 -2.81 -2.82 -7.61
C PRO A 218 -3.52 -3.74 -6.63
N GLY A 219 -4.77 -3.38 -6.32
CA GLY A 219 -5.66 -4.03 -5.38
C GLY A 219 -5.33 -3.95 -3.89
N VAL A 220 -4.16 -3.45 -3.52
CA VAL A 220 -3.85 -3.09 -2.13
C VAL A 220 -4.08 -1.59 -1.88
N GLY A 221 -4.28 -0.82 -2.95
CA GLY A 221 -4.46 0.63 -2.89
C GLY A 221 -3.13 1.37 -2.75
N ARG A 222 -3.25 2.64 -2.35
CA ARG A 222 -2.17 3.61 -2.39
C ARG A 222 -1.39 3.68 -1.08
N TYR A 223 -0.11 3.97 -1.25
CA TYR A 223 0.87 4.19 -0.20
C TYR A 223 1.51 5.56 -0.40
N ARG A 224 1.69 6.29 0.69
CA ARG A 224 2.40 7.57 0.75
C ARG A 224 3.17 7.60 2.05
N ASP A 225 4.18 8.45 2.15
CA ASP A 225 4.95 8.60 3.37
C ASP A 225 5.10 10.06 3.78
N LEU A 226 5.34 10.27 5.07
CA LEU A 226 5.58 11.58 5.68
C LEU A 226 6.89 11.49 6.46
N ILE A 227 7.92 12.22 6.05
CA ILE A 227 9.22 12.25 6.76
C ILE A 227 9.60 13.67 7.15
N GLN A 228 10.07 13.88 8.39
CA GLN A 228 10.49 15.18 8.90
C GLN A 228 11.91 15.08 9.48
N PHE A 229 12.77 16.01 9.06
CA PHE A 229 14.12 16.19 9.57
C PHE A 229 14.18 17.42 10.49
N ASP A 230 15.10 17.42 11.44
CA ASP A 230 15.41 18.60 12.24
C ASP A 230 16.21 19.58 11.40
N LEU A 231 15.73 20.82 11.34
CA LEU A 231 16.35 21.93 10.63
C LEU A 231 16.71 23.09 11.59
N SER A 232 16.57 22.88 12.91
CA SER A 232 16.69 23.94 13.92
C SER A 232 18.10 24.49 14.13
N GLU A 233 19.12 23.83 13.58
CA GLU A 233 20.49 24.33 13.54
C GLU A 233 20.75 25.35 12.42
N TYR A 234 19.87 25.43 11.42
CA TYR A 234 19.95 26.40 10.32
C TYR A 234 19.01 27.58 10.58
N ASP A 235 19.54 28.81 10.59
CA ASP A 235 18.77 30.04 10.77
C ASP A 235 18.87 31.03 9.59
N ASP A 236 19.71 30.75 8.59
CA ASP A 236 19.89 31.57 7.39
C ASP A 236 19.75 30.77 6.10
N ALA A 237 18.54 30.78 5.53
CA ALA A 237 18.21 30.11 4.27
C ALA A 237 19.01 30.65 3.06
N GLU A 238 19.62 31.84 3.14
CA GLU A 238 20.50 32.32 2.08
C GLU A 238 21.85 31.61 2.09
N ASN A 239 22.31 31.04 3.21
CA ASN A 239 23.58 30.31 3.28
C ASN A 239 23.49 28.91 2.68
N ILE A 240 22.34 28.25 2.77
CA ILE A 240 22.11 26.95 2.12
C ILE A 240 22.34 27.07 0.61
N THR A 241 23.28 26.29 0.06
CA THR A 241 23.55 26.20 -1.38
C THR A 241 22.84 25.02 -2.02
N ASN A 242 22.73 23.90 -1.30
CA ASN A 242 22.09 22.68 -1.76
C ASN A 242 21.49 21.92 -0.57
N ALA A 243 20.37 21.23 -0.77
CA ALA A 243 19.84 20.23 0.15
C ALA A 243 19.39 19.00 -0.63
N THR A 244 19.99 17.84 -0.31
CA THR A 244 19.76 16.56 -0.98
C THR A 244 19.11 15.59 -0.01
N LEU A 245 17.90 15.13 -0.33
CA LEU A 245 17.24 14.01 0.33
C LEU A 245 17.66 12.71 -0.37
N SER A 246 18.34 11.83 0.36
CA SER A 246 18.83 10.54 -0.11
C SER A 246 18.00 9.41 0.51
N LEU A 247 17.37 8.59 -0.33
CA LEU A 247 16.54 7.45 0.08
C LEU A 247 17.13 6.13 -0.44
N TYR A 248 17.28 5.13 0.44
CA TYR A 248 17.89 3.85 0.06
C TYR A 248 16.87 2.88 -0.54
N TRP A 249 16.94 2.63 -1.84
CA TRP A 249 15.94 1.83 -2.56
C TRP A 249 16.22 0.33 -2.44
N TYR A 250 15.23 -0.45 -1.95
CA TYR A 250 15.40 -1.90 -1.70
C TYR A 250 14.27 -2.79 -2.23
N TYR A 251 13.08 -2.26 -2.54
CA TYR A 251 11.92 -3.05 -2.99
C TYR A 251 11.22 -2.43 -4.21
N PRO A 252 10.71 -3.21 -5.18
CA PRO A 252 10.51 -4.68 -5.21
C PRO A 252 11.75 -5.54 -5.44
N ASP A 253 12.13 -6.33 -4.43
CA ASP A 253 13.34 -7.16 -4.46
C ASP A 253 13.33 -8.16 -5.63
N GLY A 254 14.35 -8.06 -6.48
CA GLY A 254 14.57 -8.93 -7.65
C GLY A 254 13.47 -8.89 -8.72
N ILE A 255 12.54 -7.93 -8.71
CA ILE A 255 11.33 -7.92 -9.55
C ILE A 255 11.16 -6.58 -10.27
N GLU A 256 10.92 -6.62 -11.58
CA GLU A 256 10.55 -5.44 -12.38
C GLU A 256 9.12 -4.96 -12.07
N ARG A 257 8.89 -3.64 -12.13
CA ARG A 257 7.55 -3.05 -12.07
C ARG A 257 6.95 -2.94 -13.47
N PRO A 258 5.62 -3.08 -13.63
CA PRO A 258 4.96 -2.93 -14.93
C PRO A 258 4.99 -1.48 -15.44
N GLU A 259 5.13 -0.49 -14.55
CA GLU A 259 5.13 0.94 -14.86
C GLU A 259 6.30 1.65 -14.15
N ASP A 260 6.71 2.81 -14.67
CA ASP A 260 7.74 3.66 -14.07
C ASP A 260 7.27 4.28 -12.75
N ALA A 261 8.08 4.20 -11.70
CA ALA A 261 7.82 4.88 -10.44
C ALA A 261 8.45 6.28 -10.48
N ILE A 262 7.62 7.28 -10.84
CA ILE A 262 7.98 8.69 -10.75
C ILE A 262 7.73 9.15 -9.31
N VAL A 263 8.78 9.21 -8.50
CA VAL A 263 8.72 9.65 -7.10
C VAL A 263 8.64 11.18 -7.05
N GLU A 264 7.84 11.72 -6.14
CA GLU A 264 7.52 13.14 -6.03
C GLU A 264 7.51 13.60 -4.57
N ILE A 265 8.11 14.77 -4.33
CA ILE A 265 8.15 15.43 -3.01
C ILE A 265 7.22 16.65 -2.98
N TYR A 266 6.33 16.67 -2.00
CA TYR A 266 5.40 17.77 -1.73
C TYR A 266 5.52 18.27 -0.28
N ARG A 267 5.00 19.48 -0.01
CA ARG A 267 4.92 20.04 1.34
C ARG A 267 3.58 19.63 1.99
N PRO A 268 3.55 18.94 3.14
CA PRO A 268 2.31 18.72 3.89
C PRO A 268 1.62 20.05 4.24
N ALA A 269 0.29 20.12 4.15
CA ALA A 269 -0.44 21.37 4.31
C ALA A 269 -0.53 21.86 5.77
N ALA A 270 -0.23 21.00 6.73
CA ALA A 270 -0.18 21.28 8.16
C ALA A 270 0.72 20.27 8.87
N ALA A 271 1.11 20.58 10.10
CA ALA A 271 1.77 19.62 10.99
C ALA A 271 0.88 18.39 11.26
N TRP A 272 1.53 17.27 11.55
CA TRP A 272 0.93 15.96 11.77
C TRP A 272 1.57 15.30 13.00
N SER A 273 0.87 14.33 13.59
CA SER A 273 1.25 13.68 14.85
C SER A 273 1.68 12.24 14.60
N PRO A 274 2.96 11.87 14.80
CA PRO A 274 3.49 10.51 14.54
C PRO A 274 2.66 9.39 15.17
N GLU A 275 2.23 9.61 16.41
CA GLU A 275 1.48 8.64 17.21
C GLU A 275 0.02 8.46 16.74
N ASN A 276 -0.48 9.35 15.88
CA ASN A 276 -1.91 9.45 15.52
C ASN A 276 -2.17 9.63 14.02
N VAL A 277 -1.14 9.76 13.19
CA VAL A 277 -1.27 9.99 11.76
C VAL A 277 -1.63 8.69 11.04
N THR A 278 -2.60 8.80 10.14
CA THR A 278 -3.19 7.71 9.37
C THR A 278 -3.55 8.21 7.97
N TRP A 279 -4.04 7.33 7.10
CA TRP A 279 -4.56 7.75 5.80
C TRP A 279 -5.75 8.71 5.92
N ASN A 280 -6.60 8.57 6.94
CA ASN A 280 -7.78 9.43 7.14
C ASN A 280 -7.50 10.66 8.02
N SER A 281 -6.52 10.60 8.94
CA SER A 281 -6.32 11.60 10.00
C SER A 281 -4.87 12.06 10.09
N ARG A 282 -4.63 13.36 10.29
CA ARG A 282 -3.28 13.90 10.54
C ARG A 282 -2.88 13.92 12.01
N ASP A 283 -3.87 13.89 12.89
CA ASP A 283 -3.74 13.92 14.34
C ASP A 283 -5.03 13.35 14.97
N THR A 284 -5.07 13.23 16.30
CA THR A 284 -6.18 12.69 17.09
C THR A 284 -7.51 13.40 16.77
N GLY A 285 -8.37 12.75 15.98
CA GLY A 285 -9.67 13.31 15.59
C GLY A 285 -9.61 14.49 14.61
N VAL A 286 -8.45 14.74 13.99
CA VAL A 286 -8.26 15.79 12.98
C VAL A 286 -8.03 15.16 11.61
N LEU A 287 -9.10 15.03 10.85
CA LEU A 287 -9.07 14.45 9.50
C LEU A 287 -8.22 15.28 8.54
N TRP A 288 -7.67 14.61 7.53
CA TRP A 288 -7.25 15.27 6.29
C TRP A 288 -8.48 15.74 5.50
N THR A 289 -8.32 16.78 4.68
CA THR A 289 -9.34 17.22 3.72
C THR A 289 -9.46 16.22 2.57
N GLN A 290 -8.34 15.64 2.14
CA GLN A 290 -8.27 14.49 1.22
C GLN A 290 -7.59 13.29 1.92
N PRO A 291 -8.20 12.10 1.90
CA PRO A 291 -7.55 10.88 2.40
C PRO A 291 -6.20 10.63 1.70
N GLY A 292 -5.22 10.22 2.49
CA GLY A 292 -3.81 10.10 2.12
C GLY A 292 -3.01 11.39 2.22
N GLY A 293 -3.55 12.46 2.82
CA GLY A 293 -2.79 13.68 3.12
C GLY A 293 -3.24 14.90 2.33
N ASP A 294 -3.16 16.06 3.00
CA ASP A 294 -3.26 17.37 2.38
C ASP A 294 -1.84 17.89 2.07
N TRP A 295 -1.59 18.34 0.84
CA TRP A 295 -0.31 18.94 0.45
C TRP A 295 -0.46 20.21 -0.38
N PHE A 296 0.67 20.92 -0.49
CA PHE A 296 0.88 21.96 -1.48
C PHE A 296 2.10 21.64 -2.37
N ASP A 297 1.98 22.04 -3.63
CA ASP A 297 3.03 21.96 -4.63
C ASP A 297 4.05 23.12 -4.53
N MET A 298 5.06 23.14 -5.41
CA MET A 298 6.09 24.18 -5.40
C MET A 298 5.55 25.60 -5.68
N ASN A 299 4.41 25.68 -6.37
CA ASN A 299 3.68 26.90 -6.72
C ASN A 299 2.67 27.32 -5.64
N ASN A 300 2.65 26.63 -4.48
CA ASN A 300 1.69 26.83 -3.39
C ASN A 300 0.23 26.52 -3.80
N THR A 301 0.03 25.61 -4.75
CA THR A 301 -1.28 25.06 -5.15
C THR A 301 -1.63 23.89 -4.25
N SER A 302 -2.80 23.95 -3.58
CA SER A 302 -3.33 22.84 -2.78
C SER A 302 -3.65 21.66 -3.70
N GLN A 303 -3.17 20.46 -3.34
CA GLN A 303 -3.30 19.23 -4.15
C GLN A 303 -2.72 19.37 -5.58
N GLY A 304 -1.76 20.28 -5.79
CA GLY A 304 -1.11 20.52 -7.08
C GLY A 304 -0.15 19.41 -7.52
N ASP A 305 0.27 19.47 -8.79
CA ASP A 305 1.03 18.45 -9.53
C ASP A 305 2.46 18.89 -9.91
N ALA A 306 2.93 20.03 -9.38
CA ALA A 306 4.31 20.51 -9.55
C ALA A 306 5.16 20.24 -8.29
N PRO A 307 5.77 19.05 -8.14
CA PRO A 307 6.52 18.69 -6.94
C PRO A 307 7.78 19.54 -6.76
N TYR A 308 8.24 19.66 -5.52
CA TYR A 308 9.50 20.32 -5.18
C TYR A 308 10.72 19.54 -5.67
N ALA A 309 10.62 18.21 -5.73
CA ALA A 309 11.66 17.32 -6.23
C ALA A 309 11.01 16.09 -6.88
N THR A 310 11.67 15.51 -7.89
CA THR A 310 11.23 14.27 -8.51
C THR A 310 12.39 13.44 -9.06
N ILE A 311 12.26 12.12 -9.00
CA ILE A 311 13.13 11.15 -9.66
C ILE A 311 12.26 10.08 -10.34
N THR A 312 12.77 9.47 -11.41
CA THR A 312 12.14 8.32 -12.07
C THR A 312 12.94 7.07 -11.80
N LEU A 313 12.29 6.04 -11.25
CA LEU A 313 12.81 4.68 -11.18
C LEU A 313 12.11 3.86 -12.28
N ASN A 314 12.82 3.56 -13.38
CA ASN A 314 12.22 2.91 -14.55
C ASN A 314 11.63 1.55 -14.17
N GLY A 315 10.49 1.15 -14.74
CA GLY A 315 9.81 -0.09 -14.38
C GLY A 315 10.70 -1.33 -14.54
N SER A 316 11.52 -1.34 -15.59
CA SER A 316 12.53 -2.38 -15.87
C SER A 316 13.73 -2.40 -14.91
N ASP A 317 13.92 -1.36 -14.09
CA ASP A 317 14.98 -1.34 -13.10
C ASP A 317 14.52 -2.08 -11.84
N ILE A 318 15.35 -3.01 -11.37
CA ILE A 318 15.21 -3.67 -10.07
C ILE A 318 16.03 -2.91 -9.01
N PRO A 319 15.67 -2.99 -7.72
CA PRO A 319 16.42 -2.31 -6.66
C PRO A 319 17.87 -2.79 -6.60
N ASP A 320 18.80 -1.86 -6.73
CA ASP A 320 20.25 -2.12 -6.68
C ASP A 320 20.87 -1.82 -5.32
N ASN A 321 20.04 -1.61 -4.29
CA ASN A 321 20.43 -1.44 -2.89
C ASN A 321 21.45 -0.31 -2.68
N ARG A 322 21.04 0.91 -3.06
CA ARG A 322 21.78 2.16 -2.84
C ARG A 322 20.85 3.35 -2.64
N TYR A 323 21.45 4.49 -2.31
CA TYR A 323 20.78 5.78 -2.25
C TYR A 323 20.39 6.34 -3.62
N TYR A 324 19.19 6.91 -3.66
CA TYR A 324 18.67 7.74 -4.75
C TYR A 324 18.39 9.14 -4.22
N GLU A 325 18.79 10.15 -4.99
CA GLU A 325 18.93 11.53 -4.51
C GLU A 325 17.88 12.46 -5.12
N LEU A 326 17.21 13.22 -4.25
CA LEU A 326 16.19 14.22 -4.58
C LEU A 326 16.68 15.59 -4.12
N ASN A 327 16.84 16.53 -5.05
CA ASN A 327 17.17 17.91 -4.69
C ASN A 327 15.94 18.61 -4.10
N VAL A 328 15.93 18.84 -2.79
CA VAL A 328 14.83 19.46 -2.02
C VAL A 328 15.16 20.89 -1.56
N THR A 329 16.21 21.51 -2.13
CA THR A 329 16.78 22.81 -1.72
C THR A 329 15.72 23.91 -1.57
N GLU A 330 14.79 24.03 -2.52
CA GLU A 330 13.76 25.08 -2.46
C GLU A 330 12.83 24.94 -1.25
N LEU A 331 12.42 23.71 -0.92
CA LEU A 331 11.52 23.46 0.22
C LEU A 331 12.24 23.64 1.56
N VAL A 332 13.48 23.14 1.66
CA VAL A 332 14.31 23.33 2.86
C VAL A 332 14.56 24.82 3.11
N LYS A 333 14.90 25.61 2.09
CA LYS A 333 15.04 27.08 2.22
C LYS A 333 13.75 27.76 2.69
N LYS A 334 12.58 27.33 2.18
CA LYS A 334 11.27 27.86 2.61
C LYS A 334 10.91 27.53 4.06
N TYR A 335 11.43 26.43 4.60
CA TYR A 335 11.33 26.12 6.04
C TYR A 335 12.30 26.94 6.89
N VAL A 336 13.58 26.97 6.51
CA VAL A 336 14.64 27.69 7.26
C VAL A 336 14.42 29.20 7.26
N SER A 337 13.86 29.77 6.18
CA SER A 337 13.51 31.21 6.13
C SER A 337 12.31 31.59 6.99
N GLY A 338 11.57 30.61 7.52
CA GLY A 338 10.30 30.82 8.20
C GLY A 338 9.16 31.27 7.27
N GLU A 339 9.31 31.15 5.94
CA GLU A 339 8.16 31.34 5.02
C GLU A 339 7.05 30.33 5.37
N TYR A 340 7.44 29.09 5.68
CA TYR A 340 6.56 28.01 6.13
C TYR A 340 7.09 27.34 7.40
N GLU A 341 6.17 26.83 8.24
CA GLU A 341 6.54 25.89 9.31
C GLU A 341 7.12 24.60 8.71
N ASN A 342 8.18 24.05 9.32
CA ASN A 342 8.75 22.76 8.92
C ASN A 342 7.71 21.64 9.19
N THR A 343 7.02 21.20 8.15
CA THR A 343 6.04 20.11 8.20
C THR A 343 6.59 18.79 7.63
N GLY A 344 7.87 18.76 7.25
CA GLY A 344 8.52 17.61 6.61
C GLY A 344 8.21 17.50 5.11
N PHE A 345 8.23 16.29 4.59
CA PHE A 345 8.03 15.97 3.17
C PHE A 345 6.90 14.94 3.06
N LEU A 346 5.91 15.20 2.21
CA LEU A 346 5.00 14.16 1.72
C LEU A 346 5.63 13.53 0.48
N ILE A 347 5.81 12.22 0.54
CA ILE A 347 6.37 11.41 -0.55
C ILE A 347 5.28 10.55 -1.15
N LYS A 348 5.10 10.65 -2.46
CA LYS A 348 4.21 9.78 -3.26
C LYS A 348 4.85 9.46 -4.60
N THR A 349 4.35 8.46 -5.32
CA THR A 349 4.59 8.39 -6.76
C THR A 349 3.56 9.25 -7.50
N ARG A 350 3.82 9.61 -8.76
CA ARG A 350 2.90 10.45 -9.55
C ARG A 350 1.52 9.83 -9.70
N TYR A 351 1.46 8.60 -10.19
CA TYR A 351 0.23 7.95 -10.65
C TYR A 351 -0.45 7.11 -9.57
N GLU A 352 0.32 6.61 -8.60
CA GLU A 352 -0.16 5.77 -7.51
C GLU A 352 -0.97 4.56 -8.02
N ASN A 353 -0.47 3.94 -9.08
CA ASN A 353 -1.06 2.77 -9.73
C ASN A 353 0.04 1.93 -10.40
N ALA A 354 0.22 0.68 -9.93
CA ALA A 354 1.19 -0.29 -10.46
C ALA A 354 2.67 0.15 -10.38
N ASP A 355 2.95 1.19 -9.61
CA ASP A 355 4.23 1.90 -9.49
C ASP A 355 4.83 1.84 -8.07
N TYR A 356 4.32 0.95 -7.21
CA TYR A 356 4.79 0.78 -5.83
C TYR A 356 6.29 0.48 -5.72
N VAL A 357 6.98 1.26 -4.88
CA VAL A 357 8.37 1.09 -4.48
C VAL A 357 8.50 1.30 -2.97
N ALA A 358 9.53 0.70 -2.35
CA ALA A 358 9.86 1.01 -0.97
C ALA A 358 11.35 1.26 -0.75
N PHE A 359 11.61 2.20 0.17
CA PHE A 359 12.93 2.57 0.68
C PHE A 359 13.02 2.17 2.16
N TYR A 360 14.21 2.12 2.75
CA TYR A 360 14.30 1.95 4.20
C TYR A 360 13.93 3.25 4.93
N SER A 361 13.30 3.10 6.10
CA SER A 361 12.94 4.21 7.00
C SER A 361 14.03 4.51 8.03
N SER A 362 13.77 5.47 8.93
CA SER A 362 14.62 5.72 10.10
C SER A 362 14.69 4.55 11.10
N ASP A 363 13.73 3.62 11.07
CA ASP A 363 13.67 2.48 12.00
C ASP A 363 14.58 1.30 11.64
N ILE A 364 15.14 1.25 10.43
CA ILE A 364 16.01 0.14 10.03
C ILE A 364 17.23 0.04 10.96
N GLU A 365 17.55 -1.19 11.40
CA GLU A 365 18.67 -1.44 12.33
C GLU A 365 20.01 -0.98 11.74
N ASP A 366 20.19 -1.21 10.44
CA ASP A 366 21.38 -0.80 9.69
C ASP A 366 21.36 0.70 9.37
N LYS A 367 22.07 1.47 10.19
CA LYS A 367 22.09 2.94 10.10
C LYS A 367 22.60 3.47 8.76
N ASP A 368 23.45 2.71 8.07
CA ASP A 368 24.04 3.11 6.80
C ASP A 368 23.03 3.02 5.63
N LYS A 369 21.79 2.59 5.91
CA LYS A 369 20.65 2.52 4.96
C LYS A 369 19.49 3.47 5.28
N ARG A 370 19.55 4.24 6.37
CA ARG A 370 18.48 5.16 6.78
C ARG A 370 18.37 6.34 5.80
N PRO A 371 17.21 7.03 5.69
CA PRO A 371 17.12 8.28 4.95
C PRO A 371 18.16 9.30 5.44
N ILE A 372 18.68 10.12 4.52
CA ILE A 372 19.64 11.18 4.85
C ILE A 372 19.15 12.47 4.20
N LEU A 373 19.18 13.59 4.92
CA LEU A 373 19.07 14.92 4.34
C LEU A 373 20.40 15.64 4.60
N ASN A 374 21.21 15.74 3.55
CA ASN A 374 22.47 16.48 3.57
C ASN A 374 22.22 17.93 3.14
N ILE A 375 22.70 18.89 3.93
CA ILE A 375 22.57 20.32 3.64
C ILE A 375 23.96 20.93 3.51
N GLU A 376 24.24 21.49 2.34
CA GLU A 376 25.45 22.24 2.06
C GLU A 376 25.19 23.73 2.25
N GLU A 377 26.09 24.40 2.96
CA GLU A 377 26.10 25.86 3.08
C GLU A 377 27.28 26.49 2.32
N LYS A 378 27.16 27.79 2.05
CA LYS A 378 28.28 28.62 1.56
C LYS A 378 29.47 28.48 2.49
N ALA A 379 30.62 28.10 1.95
CA ALA A 379 31.87 28.05 2.70
C ALA A 379 32.14 29.40 3.40
N VAL A 380 32.35 29.34 4.72
CA VAL A 380 32.70 30.51 5.53
C VAL A 380 34.10 31.00 5.11
N ALA A 381 34.19 32.28 4.72
CA ALA A 381 35.38 32.90 4.12
C ALA A 381 36.29 33.60 5.14
#